data_AF-A0A9D8NWA6-F1
#
_entry.id   AF-A0A9D8NWA6-F1
#
_cell.length_a   1.000
_cell.length_b   1.000
_cell.length_c   1.000
_cell.angle_alpha   90.00
_cell.angle_beta   90.00
_cell.angle_gamma   90.00
#
_symmetry.space_group_name_H-M   'P 1'
#
loop_
_entity.id
_entity.type
_entity.pdbx_description
1 polymer ?
#
loop_
_entity_poly.entity_id
_entity_poly.type
_entity_poly.pdbx_seq_one_letter_code
_entity_poly.pdbx_strand_id
1 'polypeptide(L)'
;MHRLSRIARRCACIAACNASAFSFALPPVALTAPDPMPLDFFGSSVAADGDRIVVASPMRQPVLKGRLFFFALRDGAWSSDGTWDTNWTGDGLGRSLALSGSVLIAGAPMRKESLSATKTMMGRAHVLQPGPSGWTPVHDIAPSSGGSSLGHLVGQSVATDGAWCIVGEPGAYRVHFVRIDDGQASDKSHASPGGMAILFGSSVAIAGEWAAVGRRTWGPDVMLLRLQEDQTWQFDASIESAADPSARFGEALAMRDDLLAISAPAPFAPSQHARGTVHLLHRIGDAWFDEATLEAPLDLFCEGFGRAIAIGDDRVAVGAVAAIDETAEIAAVFVFRRTVERGAAAWTLTNTLVGSADEDFGASLAFAGSRLVVGVPGATVDGVDAAGAALIFDLINADLDGDGVVDGADLGELLGAWGAAKPGAPADFNGDGVVDGDDLGTLLAHWS
;
A
#
# COMPACT_ATOMS: atom_id res chain seq x y z
N MET A 1 -30.66 -2.65 -25.35
CA MET A 1 -29.65 -2.33 -26.38
C MET A 1 -28.58 -1.31 -25.96
N HIS A 2 -28.64 -0.69 -24.76
CA HIS A 2 -27.64 0.31 -24.31
C HIS A 2 -26.44 -0.23 -23.50
N ARG A 3 -26.40 -1.51 -23.11
CA ARG A 3 -25.26 -2.09 -22.35
C ARG A 3 -24.08 -2.53 -23.25
N LEU A 4 -24.37 -2.98 -24.47
CA LEU A 4 -23.33 -3.44 -25.43
C LEU A 4 -22.49 -2.29 -26.00
N SER A 5 -23.03 -1.07 -26.08
CA SER A 5 -22.28 0.10 -26.57
C SER A 5 -21.32 0.70 -25.54
N ARG A 6 -21.48 0.39 -24.24
CA ARG A 6 -20.57 0.84 -23.17
C ARG A 6 -19.32 -0.04 -23.08
N ILE A 7 -19.47 -1.35 -23.26
CA ILE A 7 -18.34 -2.30 -23.26
C ILE A 7 -17.45 -2.08 -24.50
N ALA A 8 -18.05 -1.88 -25.68
CA ALA A 8 -17.29 -1.62 -26.91
C ALA A 8 -16.51 -0.27 -26.88
N ARG A 9 -17.03 0.75 -26.19
CA ARG A 9 -16.31 2.03 -25.97
C ARG A 9 -15.22 1.91 -24.90
N ARG A 10 -15.44 1.11 -23.85
CA ARG A 10 -14.40 0.77 -22.84
C ARG A 10 -13.21 0.04 -23.48
N CYS A 11 -13.46 -0.93 -24.36
CA CYS A 11 -12.37 -1.62 -25.09
C CYS A 11 -11.64 -0.72 -26.10
N ALA A 12 -12.33 0.23 -26.74
CA ALA A 12 -11.73 1.14 -27.71
C ALA A 12 -10.85 2.23 -27.08
N CYS A 13 -11.17 2.69 -25.85
CA CYS A 13 -10.31 3.62 -25.11
C CYS A 13 -9.12 2.93 -24.43
N ILE A 14 -9.28 1.68 -23.97
CA ILE A 14 -8.15 0.84 -23.54
C ILE A 14 -7.14 0.65 -24.68
N ALA A 15 -7.62 0.57 -25.93
CA ALA A 15 -6.78 0.51 -27.12
C ALA A 15 -6.21 1.87 -27.58
N ALA A 16 -6.67 3.00 -27.01
CA ALA A 16 -6.24 4.35 -27.40
C ALA A 16 -5.18 4.94 -26.43
N CYS A 17 -5.06 4.43 -25.20
CA CYS A 17 -3.82 4.56 -24.41
C CYS A 17 -2.74 3.70 -25.09
N ASN A 18 -1.67 4.32 -25.55
CA ASN A 18 -0.70 3.75 -26.49
C ASN A 18 -0.17 2.34 -26.15
N ALA A 19 -0.01 1.55 -27.21
CA ALA A 19 0.39 0.15 -27.26
C ALA A 19 1.87 -0.14 -26.90
N SER A 20 2.44 0.53 -25.90
CA SER A 20 3.85 0.35 -25.51
C SER A 20 4.09 -0.03 -24.05
N ALA A 21 3.05 -0.29 -23.23
CA ALA A 21 3.24 -0.64 -21.82
C ALA A 21 2.21 -1.64 -21.25
N PHE A 22 1.57 -2.47 -22.09
CA PHE A 22 0.77 -3.59 -21.60
C PHE A 22 1.69 -4.79 -21.37
N SER A 23 2.20 -4.91 -20.14
CA SER A 23 2.73 -6.19 -19.68
C SER A 23 1.56 -7.16 -19.50
N PHE A 24 1.64 -8.30 -20.17
CA PHE A 24 0.72 -9.42 -20.03
C PHE A 24 0.99 -10.11 -18.70
N ALA A 25 0.58 -9.49 -17.59
CA ALA A 25 0.48 -10.22 -16.34
C ALA A 25 -0.51 -11.39 -16.55
N LEU A 26 -0.18 -12.57 -16.04
CA LEU A 26 -1.14 -13.67 -15.90
C LEU A 26 -2.43 -13.13 -15.23
N PRO A 27 -3.61 -13.72 -15.50
CA PRO A 27 -4.83 -13.28 -14.85
C PRO A 27 -4.62 -13.25 -13.33
N PRO A 28 -4.95 -12.14 -12.66
CA PRO A 28 -4.62 -12.01 -11.25
C PRO A 28 -5.36 -13.06 -10.42
N VAL A 29 -4.70 -13.56 -9.38
CA VAL A 29 -5.36 -14.40 -8.38
C VAL A 29 -6.26 -13.51 -7.53
N ALA A 30 -7.55 -13.81 -7.48
CA ALA A 30 -8.51 -13.07 -6.67
C ALA A 30 -8.67 -13.73 -5.29
N LEU A 31 -8.37 -12.96 -4.25
CA LEU A 31 -8.75 -13.28 -2.87
C LEU A 31 -10.09 -12.62 -2.54
N THR A 32 -10.98 -13.39 -1.94
CA THR A 32 -12.29 -12.94 -1.48
C THR A 32 -12.57 -13.45 -0.07
N ALA A 33 -13.47 -12.77 0.65
CA ALA A 33 -13.95 -13.29 1.93
C ALA A 33 -14.67 -14.64 1.71
N PRO A 34 -14.41 -15.68 2.52
CA PRO A 34 -15.14 -16.97 2.43
C PRO A 34 -16.64 -16.84 2.68
N ASP A 35 -17.04 -15.78 3.38
CA ASP A 35 -18.41 -15.40 3.70
C ASP A 35 -18.70 -13.98 3.18
N PRO A 36 -18.86 -13.76 1.86
CA PRO A 36 -19.07 -12.42 1.31
C PRO A 36 -20.38 -11.81 1.83
N MET A 37 -20.33 -10.55 2.26
CA MET A 37 -21.49 -9.79 2.73
C MET A 37 -21.64 -8.49 1.94
N PRO A 38 -22.86 -7.97 1.74
CA PRO A 38 -23.04 -6.67 1.11
C PRO A 38 -22.34 -5.57 1.93
N LEU A 39 -21.62 -4.68 1.24
CA LEU A 39 -20.89 -3.57 1.86
C LEU A 39 -19.87 -4.05 2.92
N ASP A 40 -19.23 -5.20 2.67
CA ASP A 40 -18.14 -5.70 3.50
C ASP A 40 -16.84 -4.91 3.26
N PHE A 41 -16.66 -4.44 2.03
CA PHE A 41 -15.48 -3.69 1.58
C PHE A 41 -14.16 -4.43 1.83
N PHE A 42 -14.15 -5.74 1.64
CA PHE A 42 -12.94 -6.56 1.66
C PHE A 42 -11.90 -6.00 0.67
N GLY A 43 -10.67 -5.78 1.11
CA GLY A 43 -9.64 -5.12 0.29
C GLY A 43 -9.53 -3.61 0.51
N SER A 44 -10.24 -3.06 1.49
CA SER A 44 -10.09 -1.65 1.90
C SER A 44 -8.68 -1.33 2.39
N SER A 45 -8.00 -2.31 2.97
CA SER A 45 -6.59 -2.25 3.33
C SER A 45 -6.01 -3.65 3.14
N VAL A 46 -4.80 -3.70 2.58
CA VAL A 46 -4.02 -4.93 2.39
C VAL A 46 -2.63 -4.72 2.98
N ALA A 47 -2.07 -5.77 3.56
CA ALA A 47 -0.67 -5.85 3.95
C ALA A 47 -0.14 -7.21 3.52
N ALA A 48 1.11 -7.25 3.06
CA ALA A 48 1.70 -8.47 2.53
C ALA A 48 3.18 -8.54 2.90
N ASP A 49 3.65 -9.75 3.15
CA ASP A 49 5.07 -10.05 3.35
C ASP A 49 5.33 -11.52 3.01
N GLY A 50 6.27 -11.75 2.10
CA GLY A 50 6.62 -13.08 1.60
C GLY A 50 5.42 -13.92 1.16
N ASP A 51 5.13 -14.98 1.91
CA ASP A 51 4.06 -15.95 1.64
C ASP A 51 2.75 -15.61 2.37
N ARG A 52 2.61 -14.41 2.94
CA ARG A 52 1.43 -14.01 3.71
C ARG A 52 0.80 -12.73 3.18
N ILE A 53 -0.53 -12.74 3.15
CA ILE A 53 -1.35 -11.57 2.86
C ILE A 53 -2.41 -11.44 3.95
N VAL A 54 -2.62 -10.21 4.42
CA VAL A 54 -3.71 -9.85 5.31
C VAL A 54 -4.60 -8.86 4.58
N VAL A 55 -5.90 -9.13 4.57
CA VAL A 55 -6.90 -8.27 3.95
C VAL A 55 -7.95 -7.88 4.99
N ALA A 56 -8.30 -6.59 5.03
CA ALA A 56 -9.32 -6.09 5.93
C ALA A 56 -10.67 -5.85 5.25
N SER A 57 -11.73 -6.08 6.02
CA SER A 57 -13.11 -5.61 5.80
C SER A 57 -13.52 -4.71 6.98
N PRO A 58 -13.25 -3.39 6.94
CA PRO A 58 -13.38 -2.53 8.12
C PRO A 58 -14.82 -2.21 8.52
N MET A 59 -15.78 -2.39 7.61
CA MET A 59 -17.16 -1.89 7.77
C MET A 59 -18.21 -2.99 7.70
N ARG A 60 -17.83 -4.23 8.05
CA ARG A 60 -18.70 -5.40 7.93
C ARG A 60 -20.02 -5.26 8.70
N GLN A 61 -21.12 -5.38 7.96
CA GLN A 61 -22.50 -5.26 8.45
C GLN A 61 -22.90 -6.45 9.36
N PRO A 62 -23.94 -6.32 10.21
CA PRO A 62 -24.82 -5.16 10.42
C PRO A 62 -24.32 -4.15 11.46
N VAL A 63 -23.23 -4.49 12.17
CA VAL A 63 -22.73 -3.70 13.30
C VAL A 63 -21.44 -2.92 12.99
N LEU A 64 -21.05 -2.87 11.70
CA LEU A 64 -19.84 -2.20 11.21
C LEU A 64 -18.58 -2.68 11.96
N LYS A 65 -18.50 -3.98 12.23
CA LYS A 65 -17.40 -4.58 12.99
C LYS A 65 -16.28 -4.93 12.02
N GLY A 66 -15.11 -4.32 12.18
CA GLY A 66 -14.01 -4.64 11.28
C GLY A 66 -13.51 -6.08 11.47
N ARG A 67 -13.04 -6.71 10.40
CA ARG A 67 -12.45 -8.05 10.42
C ARG A 67 -11.20 -8.12 9.54
N LEU A 68 -10.22 -8.89 10.00
CA LEU A 68 -9.01 -9.26 9.26
C LEU A 68 -9.16 -10.68 8.74
N PHE A 69 -8.73 -10.90 7.50
CA PHE A 69 -8.65 -12.19 6.84
C PHE A 69 -7.19 -12.47 6.51
N PHE A 70 -6.71 -13.66 6.88
CA PHE A 70 -5.35 -14.08 6.65
C PHE A 70 -5.31 -15.04 5.48
N PHE A 71 -4.30 -14.91 4.63
CA PHE A 71 -4.04 -15.80 3.51
C PHE A 71 -2.58 -16.19 3.51
N ALA A 72 -2.32 -17.45 3.17
CA ALA A 72 -0.98 -18.00 3.05
C ALA A 72 -0.81 -18.70 1.70
N LEU A 73 0.35 -18.51 1.08
CA LEU A 73 0.77 -19.26 -0.10
C LEU A 73 1.35 -20.60 0.34
N ARG A 74 0.71 -21.70 -0.06
CA ARG A 74 1.17 -23.08 0.22
C ARG A 74 1.09 -23.87 -1.06
N ASP A 75 2.18 -24.57 -1.40
CA ASP A 75 2.27 -25.40 -2.61
C ASP A 75 1.83 -24.66 -3.89
N GLY A 76 2.25 -23.39 -4.04
CA GLY A 76 1.93 -22.54 -5.19
C GLY A 76 0.51 -21.96 -5.21
N ALA A 77 -0.33 -22.24 -4.21
CA ALA A 77 -1.71 -21.74 -4.14
C ALA A 77 -1.99 -20.88 -2.89
N TRP A 78 -2.65 -19.75 -3.08
CA TRP A 78 -3.15 -18.94 -1.98
C TRP A 78 -4.39 -19.57 -1.37
N SER A 79 -4.41 -19.69 -0.04
CA SER A 79 -5.56 -20.21 0.71
C SER A 79 -5.82 -19.39 1.97
N SER A 80 -7.06 -19.42 2.46
CA SER A 80 -7.40 -18.74 3.71
C SER A 80 -6.72 -19.44 4.90
N ASP A 81 -6.14 -18.63 5.78
CA ASP A 81 -5.37 -19.05 6.96
C ASP A 81 -5.97 -18.49 8.26
N GLY A 82 -7.28 -18.25 8.23
CA GLY A 82 -8.07 -17.81 9.38
C GLY A 82 -8.54 -16.35 9.31
N THR A 83 -9.15 -15.90 10.39
CA THR A 83 -9.67 -14.53 10.55
C THR A 83 -9.48 -14.06 11.97
N TRP A 84 -9.44 -12.74 12.18
CA TRP A 84 -9.43 -12.14 13.50
C TRP A 84 -10.26 -10.86 13.52
N ASP A 85 -11.02 -10.67 14.60
CA ASP A 85 -11.78 -9.46 14.86
C ASP A 85 -11.81 -9.12 16.36
N THR A 86 -12.17 -7.88 16.71
CA THR A 86 -12.26 -7.46 18.12
C THR A 86 -13.61 -7.88 18.74
N ASN A 87 -13.92 -7.45 19.97
CA ASN A 87 -15.28 -7.58 20.51
C ASN A 87 -16.09 -6.27 20.41
N TRP A 88 -15.65 -5.31 19.59
CA TRP A 88 -16.29 -4.00 19.45
C TRP A 88 -17.05 -3.86 18.14
N THR A 89 -18.20 -3.21 18.21
CA THR A 89 -19.00 -2.84 17.05
C THR A 89 -18.58 -1.46 16.55
N GLY A 90 -18.52 -1.25 15.24
CA GLY A 90 -18.23 0.07 14.67
C GLY A 90 -16.82 0.57 14.96
N ASP A 91 -15.87 -0.35 15.24
CA ASP A 91 -14.49 -0.01 15.58
C ASP A 91 -13.64 0.32 14.35
N GLY A 92 -14.05 -0.14 13.17
CA GLY A 92 -13.32 0.09 11.93
C GLY A 92 -12.00 -0.68 11.89
N LEU A 93 -11.90 -1.83 12.57
CA LEU A 93 -10.68 -2.64 12.57
C LEU A 93 -10.22 -2.96 11.14
N GLY A 94 -8.93 -2.75 10.88
CA GLY A 94 -8.33 -2.96 9.58
C GLY A 94 -8.50 -1.77 8.63
N ARG A 95 -8.88 -0.59 9.14
CA ARG A 95 -8.86 0.64 8.34
C ARG A 95 -7.46 0.96 7.81
N SER A 96 -6.43 0.54 8.55
CA SER A 96 -5.03 0.57 8.16
C SER A 96 -4.38 -0.74 8.62
N LEU A 97 -3.48 -1.29 7.80
CA LEU A 97 -2.73 -2.51 8.05
C LEU A 97 -1.27 -2.31 7.66
N ALA A 98 -0.37 -2.96 8.40
CA ALA A 98 1.02 -3.15 7.98
C ALA A 98 1.56 -4.46 8.56
N LEU A 99 2.35 -5.18 7.77
CA LEU A 99 2.91 -6.49 8.10
C LEU A 99 4.40 -6.49 7.81
N SER A 100 5.20 -6.93 8.78
CA SER A 100 6.64 -7.19 8.62
C SER A 100 7.02 -8.42 9.43
N GLY A 101 7.44 -9.48 8.74
CA GLY A 101 7.76 -10.79 9.29
C GLY A 101 6.61 -11.38 10.10
N SER A 102 6.80 -11.41 11.42
CA SER A 102 5.82 -11.93 12.38
C SER A 102 5.02 -10.83 13.09
N VAL A 103 5.18 -9.56 12.73
CA VAL A 103 4.50 -8.42 13.36
C VAL A 103 3.47 -7.86 12.40
N LEU A 104 2.20 -7.99 12.76
CA LEU A 104 1.08 -7.32 12.10
C LEU A 104 0.58 -6.21 13.01
N ILE A 105 0.37 -5.03 12.45
CA ILE A 105 -0.36 -3.96 13.12
C ILE A 105 -1.63 -3.60 12.36
N ALA A 106 -2.74 -3.49 13.10
CA ALA A 106 -4.06 -3.19 12.55
C ALA A 106 -4.71 -2.03 13.31
N GLY A 107 -5.07 -0.98 12.59
CA GLY A 107 -5.77 0.18 13.12
C GLY A 107 -7.29 -0.01 13.18
N ALA A 108 -7.91 0.47 14.27
CA ALA A 108 -9.35 0.53 14.51
C ALA A 108 -9.78 1.95 14.94
N PRO A 109 -9.60 2.97 14.07
CA PRO A 109 -9.73 4.38 14.44
C PRO A 109 -11.16 4.83 14.75
N MET A 110 -12.18 4.06 14.34
CA MET A 110 -13.58 4.40 14.54
C MET A 110 -14.11 3.99 15.93
N ARG A 111 -13.29 3.29 16.73
CA ARG A 111 -13.62 2.84 18.08
C ARG A 111 -14.05 4.00 18.98
N LYS A 112 -15.23 3.87 19.60
CA LYS A 112 -15.85 4.86 20.51
C LYS A 112 -15.87 4.38 21.96
N GLU A 113 -15.35 5.16 22.90
CA GLU A 113 -15.21 4.78 24.32
C GLU A 113 -16.54 4.51 25.04
N SER A 114 -17.62 5.21 24.66
CA SER A 114 -18.96 5.05 25.27
C SER A 114 -20.09 5.23 24.24
N LEU A 115 -21.24 4.61 24.50
CA LEU A 115 -22.48 4.74 23.73
C LEU A 115 -23.17 6.12 23.89
N SER A 116 -22.57 7.04 24.67
CA SER A 116 -23.08 8.40 24.93
C SER A 116 -23.15 9.29 23.68
N ALA A 117 -24.01 10.31 23.72
CA ALA A 117 -24.35 11.20 22.61
C ALA A 117 -23.19 12.09 22.11
N THR A 118 -22.14 12.29 22.91
CA THR A 118 -20.90 12.97 22.48
C THR A 118 -19.89 11.92 21.99
N LYS A 119 -20.18 11.28 20.85
CA LYS A 119 -19.41 10.17 20.27
C LYS A 119 -18.04 10.64 19.75
N THR A 120 -17.08 10.78 20.65
CA THR A 120 -15.68 11.06 20.28
C THR A 120 -15.03 9.75 19.81
N MET A 121 -14.47 9.76 18.59
CA MET A 121 -13.71 8.62 18.06
C MET A 121 -12.37 8.55 18.78
N MET A 122 -12.18 7.55 19.63
CA MET A 122 -10.93 7.36 20.36
C MET A 122 -9.92 6.58 19.51
N GLY A 123 -10.40 5.59 18.78
CA GLY A 123 -9.54 4.68 18.04
C GLY A 123 -8.75 3.74 18.96
N ARG A 124 -8.09 2.76 18.33
CA ARG A 124 -7.10 1.84 18.92
C ARG A 124 -6.28 1.26 17.78
N ALA A 125 -5.06 0.82 18.05
CA ALA A 125 -4.35 -0.10 17.16
C ALA A 125 -3.99 -1.39 17.90
N HIS A 126 -3.92 -2.49 17.15
CA HIS A 126 -3.70 -3.83 17.67
C HIS A 126 -2.44 -4.40 17.03
N VAL A 127 -1.53 -4.93 17.84
CA VAL A 127 -0.39 -5.70 17.37
C VAL A 127 -0.70 -7.18 17.53
N LEU A 128 -0.55 -7.92 16.44
CA LEU A 128 -0.75 -9.35 16.39
C LEU A 128 0.55 -10.05 15.98
N GLN A 129 0.74 -11.26 16.50
CA GLN A 129 1.81 -12.16 16.08
C GLN A 129 1.23 -13.55 15.79
N PRO A 130 1.87 -14.36 14.92
CA PRO A 130 1.51 -15.77 14.73
C PRO A 130 1.63 -16.53 16.05
N GLY A 131 0.56 -17.22 16.43
CA GLY A 131 0.51 -18.14 17.56
C GLY A 131 0.13 -19.56 17.13
N PRO A 132 0.04 -20.51 18.09
CA PRO A 132 -0.26 -21.92 17.80
C PRO A 132 -1.62 -22.15 17.11
N SER A 133 -2.56 -21.21 17.26
CA SER A 133 -3.92 -21.28 16.71
C SER A 133 -4.20 -20.18 15.69
N GLY A 134 -3.16 -19.68 15.01
CA GLY A 134 -3.23 -18.54 14.11
C GLY A 134 -2.80 -17.23 14.77
N TRP A 135 -3.13 -16.10 14.14
CA TRP A 135 -2.73 -14.78 14.62
C TRP A 135 -3.41 -14.40 15.94
N THR A 136 -2.60 -13.99 16.93
CA THR A 136 -3.07 -13.63 18.26
C THR A 136 -2.64 -12.20 18.62
N PRO A 137 -3.50 -11.39 19.28
CA PRO A 137 -3.13 -10.07 19.74
C PRO A 137 -2.14 -10.17 20.90
N VAL A 138 -1.05 -9.41 20.83
CA VAL A 138 0.00 -9.36 21.86
C VAL A 138 0.08 -8.01 22.54
N HIS A 139 -0.40 -6.94 21.90
CA HIS A 139 -0.39 -5.60 22.45
C HIS A 139 -1.45 -4.70 21.82
N ASP A 140 -1.95 -3.74 22.58
CA ASP A 140 -2.94 -2.77 22.11
C ASP A 140 -2.50 -1.34 22.43
N ILE A 141 -2.49 -0.48 21.42
CA ILE A 141 -2.16 0.94 21.55
C ILE A 141 -3.44 1.73 21.82
N ALA A 142 -3.56 2.26 23.04
CA ALA A 142 -4.68 3.07 23.47
C ALA A 142 -4.45 4.57 23.18
N PRO A 143 -5.53 5.40 23.15
CA PRO A 143 -5.42 6.84 23.03
C PRO A 143 -4.57 7.48 24.13
N SER A 144 -3.80 8.51 23.76
CA SER A 144 -3.07 9.32 24.72
C SER A 144 -4.01 10.04 25.70
N SER A 145 -3.52 10.36 26.90
CA SER A 145 -4.30 11.10 27.89
C SER A 145 -4.46 12.57 27.47
N GLY A 146 -5.69 13.09 27.46
CA GLY A 146 -6.00 14.48 27.10
C GLY A 146 -7.28 14.58 26.27
N GLY A 147 -7.90 15.74 26.20
CA GLY A 147 -9.11 15.92 25.37
C GLY A 147 -8.76 16.22 23.92
N SER A 148 -9.42 15.55 22.97
CA SER A 148 -9.39 15.88 21.54
C SER A 148 -10.78 16.32 21.07
N SER A 149 -10.88 17.49 20.44
CA SER A 149 -12.13 17.98 19.84
C SER A 149 -12.52 17.25 18.55
N LEU A 150 -11.54 16.62 17.87
CA LEU A 150 -11.74 15.82 16.65
C LEU A 150 -11.89 14.32 16.96
N GLY A 151 -11.60 13.91 18.20
CA GLY A 151 -11.36 12.52 18.58
C GLY A 151 -9.95 12.07 18.23
N HIS A 152 -9.38 11.20 19.07
CA HIS A 152 -7.97 10.78 19.01
C HIS A 152 -7.61 10.05 17.71
N LEU A 153 -8.52 9.21 17.20
CA LEU A 153 -8.35 8.44 15.95
C LEU A 153 -7.08 7.57 15.94
N VAL A 154 -6.72 6.96 17.07
CA VAL A 154 -5.57 6.04 17.12
C VAL A 154 -5.73 4.93 16.09
N GLY A 155 -4.66 4.66 15.34
CA GLY A 155 -4.69 3.66 14.28
C GLY A 155 -5.31 4.17 12.98
N GLN A 156 -5.45 5.48 12.80
CA GLN A 156 -5.82 6.04 11.49
C GLN A 156 -4.80 5.63 10.41
N SER A 157 -3.52 5.66 10.77
CA SER A 157 -2.40 5.24 9.95
C SER A 157 -1.48 4.34 10.79
N VAL A 158 -0.92 3.30 10.18
CA VAL A 158 0.02 2.38 10.82
C VAL A 158 1.09 1.98 9.81
N ALA A 159 2.31 1.72 10.29
CA ALA A 159 3.37 1.10 9.52
C ALA A 159 4.24 0.24 10.46
N THR A 160 4.94 -0.75 9.92
CA THR A 160 5.87 -1.59 10.69
C THR A 160 7.09 -1.95 9.84
N ASP A 161 8.24 -2.03 10.50
CA ASP A 161 9.48 -2.57 9.95
C ASP A 161 10.21 -3.36 11.04
N GLY A 162 10.53 -4.61 10.75
CA GLY A 162 11.03 -5.57 11.72
C GLY A 162 10.17 -5.63 13.00
N ALA A 163 10.79 -5.30 14.13
CA ALA A 163 10.17 -5.28 15.46
C ALA A 163 9.44 -3.97 15.79
N TRP A 164 9.63 -2.92 14.99
CA TRP A 164 9.06 -1.60 15.26
C TRP A 164 7.73 -1.41 14.55
N CYS A 165 6.80 -0.79 15.24
CA CYS A 165 5.53 -0.30 14.72
C CYS A 165 5.43 1.21 14.98
N ILE A 166 4.84 1.94 14.04
CA ILE A 166 4.42 3.32 14.21
C ILE A 166 2.90 3.43 14.01
N VAL A 167 2.24 4.21 14.87
CA VAL A 167 0.78 4.40 14.87
C VAL A 167 0.45 5.89 14.94
N GLY A 168 -0.36 6.37 14.00
CA GLY A 168 -0.90 7.73 14.03
C GLY A 168 -2.01 7.92 15.06
N GLU A 169 -1.94 9.03 15.81
CA GLU A 169 -3.03 9.60 16.63
C GLU A 169 -3.24 11.07 16.23
N PRO A 170 -3.77 11.33 15.03
CA PRO A 170 -3.85 12.68 14.47
C PRO A 170 -4.77 13.61 15.26
N GLY A 171 -5.73 13.07 16.00
CA GLY A 171 -6.59 13.84 16.88
C GLY A 171 -5.90 14.48 18.07
N ALA A 172 -4.76 13.91 18.49
CA ALA A 172 -3.91 14.43 19.56
C ALA A 172 -2.55 14.92 19.06
N TYR A 173 -2.37 14.99 17.74
CA TYR A 173 -1.15 15.45 17.08
C TYR A 173 0.09 14.65 17.51
N ARG A 174 -0.07 13.32 17.51
CA ARG A 174 0.93 12.36 18.01
C ARG A 174 1.11 11.17 17.08
N VAL A 175 2.26 10.52 17.26
CA VAL A 175 2.48 9.14 16.83
C VAL A 175 2.92 8.30 18.02
N HIS A 176 2.64 7.00 17.99
CA HIS A 176 3.15 6.03 18.95
C HIS A 176 4.14 5.12 18.24
N PHE A 177 5.29 4.91 18.85
CA PHE A 177 6.22 3.88 18.48
C PHE A 177 6.09 2.73 19.45
N VAL A 178 5.95 1.52 18.92
CA VAL A 178 5.91 0.30 19.71
C VAL A 178 6.99 -0.62 19.20
N ARG A 179 7.86 -1.08 20.09
CA ARG A 179 8.82 -2.13 19.79
C ARG A 179 8.32 -3.45 20.36
N ILE A 180 8.38 -4.51 19.57
CA ILE A 180 7.97 -5.86 19.95
C ILE A 180 9.20 -6.77 20.03
N ASP A 181 9.60 -7.14 21.24
CA ASP A 181 10.71 -8.06 21.49
C ASP A 181 10.16 -9.31 22.22
N ASP A 182 10.27 -10.49 21.61
CA ASP A 182 9.86 -11.77 22.20
C ASP A 182 8.45 -11.76 22.85
N GLY A 183 7.49 -11.10 22.18
CA GLY A 183 6.10 -10.97 22.63
C GLY A 183 5.87 -9.93 23.74
N GLN A 184 6.91 -9.17 24.13
CA GLN A 184 6.80 -8.00 25.00
C GLN A 184 6.79 -6.72 24.16
N ALA A 185 5.90 -5.79 24.52
CA ALA A 185 5.79 -4.50 23.86
C ALA A 185 6.38 -3.38 24.74
N SER A 186 7.09 -2.44 24.12
CA SER A 186 7.49 -1.18 24.75
C SER A 186 6.96 0.02 23.97
N ASP A 187 6.09 0.81 24.61
CA ASP A 187 5.47 2.00 24.02
C ASP A 187 6.31 3.26 24.23
N LYS A 188 6.48 4.04 23.17
CA LYS A 188 7.08 5.38 23.18
C LYS A 188 6.26 6.32 22.31
N SER A 189 5.52 7.25 22.92
CA SER A 189 4.75 8.25 22.16
C SER A 189 5.59 9.50 21.85
N HIS A 190 5.43 10.05 20.65
CA HIS A 190 6.04 11.30 20.21
C HIS A 190 4.95 12.31 19.83
N ALA A 191 5.07 13.55 20.30
CA ALA A 191 4.15 14.63 19.96
C ALA A 191 4.77 15.53 18.89
N SER A 192 3.95 16.22 18.10
CA SER A 192 4.48 17.15 17.10
C SER A 192 5.43 18.19 17.76
N PRO A 193 6.66 18.37 17.24
CA PRO A 193 7.65 19.31 17.77
C PRO A 193 7.20 20.77 17.90
N GLY A 194 6.18 21.20 17.14
CA GLY A 194 5.73 22.59 17.07
C GLY A 194 4.41 22.93 17.77
N GLY A 195 3.76 21.99 18.49
CA GLY A 195 2.51 22.22 19.26
C GLY A 195 1.26 22.69 18.48
N MET A 196 1.41 23.09 17.22
CA MET A 196 0.35 23.61 16.32
C MET A 196 0.18 22.77 15.05
N ALA A 197 0.89 21.64 14.92
CA ALA A 197 0.77 20.76 13.77
C ALA A 197 -0.53 19.96 13.84
N ILE A 198 -1.63 20.59 13.38
CA ILE A 198 -2.92 19.92 13.27
C ILE A 198 -2.78 18.66 12.40
N LEU A 199 -3.31 17.55 12.90
CA LEU A 199 -3.32 16.23 12.25
C LEU A 199 -1.94 15.61 11.98
N PHE A 200 -0.92 15.93 12.78
CA PHE A 200 0.33 15.15 12.82
C PHE A 200 0.04 13.68 13.15
N GLY A 201 0.55 12.74 12.34
CA GLY A 201 0.19 11.31 12.42
C GLY A 201 -0.93 10.92 11.44
N SER A 202 -1.30 11.79 10.50
CA SER A 202 -2.35 11.48 9.50
C SER A 202 -1.95 10.36 8.53
N SER A 203 -0.65 10.24 8.26
CA SER A 203 0.04 9.19 7.50
C SER A 203 1.38 8.91 8.16
N VAL A 204 1.86 7.66 8.09
CA VAL A 204 3.12 7.23 8.70
C VAL A 204 3.82 6.21 7.82
N ALA A 205 5.14 6.20 7.83
CA ALA A 205 5.99 5.15 7.26
C ALA A 205 7.24 4.96 8.13
N ILE A 206 7.82 3.76 8.12
CA ILE A 206 9.01 3.40 8.93
C ILE A 206 9.89 2.43 8.13
N ALA A 207 11.20 2.61 8.21
CA ALA A 207 12.21 1.74 7.61
C ALA A 207 13.54 1.95 8.35
N GLY A 208 14.09 0.87 8.89
CA GLY A 208 15.29 0.87 9.71
C GLY A 208 15.20 1.85 10.88
N GLU A 209 16.15 2.79 10.90
CA GLU A 209 16.26 3.83 11.93
C GLU A 209 15.42 5.09 11.64
N TRP A 210 14.67 5.12 10.53
CA TRP A 210 13.93 6.30 10.09
C TRP A 210 12.43 6.08 10.13
N ALA A 211 11.69 7.16 10.40
CA ALA A 211 10.24 7.21 10.29
C ALA A 211 9.81 8.53 9.66
N ALA A 212 8.80 8.49 8.80
CA ALA A 212 8.20 9.64 8.16
C ALA A 212 6.77 9.83 8.66
N VAL A 213 6.37 11.06 8.94
CA VAL A 213 5.04 11.39 9.48
C VAL A 213 4.44 12.58 8.74
N GLY A 214 3.27 12.39 8.12
CA GLY A 214 2.58 13.43 7.36
C GLY A 214 1.59 14.26 8.19
N ARG A 215 1.29 15.45 7.67
CA ARG A 215 0.38 16.46 8.25
C ARG A 215 -0.67 16.85 7.20
N ARG A 216 -1.94 16.93 7.60
CA ARG A 216 -3.04 17.08 6.62
C ARG A 216 -3.29 18.53 6.18
N THR A 217 -2.79 19.58 6.85
CA THR A 217 -3.10 20.98 6.49
C THR A 217 -2.06 22.05 6.92
N TRP A 218 -1.89 23.07 6.07
CA TRP A 218 -1.17 24.37 6.22
C TRP A 218 0.37 24.35 6.47
N GLY A 219 1.03 23.23 6.21
CA GLY A 219 2.48 23.17 6.01
C GLY A 219 2.77 21.98 5.10
N PRO A 220 3.55 22.14 4.01
CA PRO A 220 3.81 21.10 3.03
C PRO A 220 4.80 20.04 3.55
N ASP A 221 4.68 19.64 4.82
CA ASP A 221 5.81 19.05 5.54
C ASP A 221 5.55 17.59 5.90
N VAL A 222 6.43 16.73 5.42
CA VAL A 222 6.65 15.40 5.99
C VAL A 222 7.74 15.53 7.05
N MET A 223 7.46 15.09 8.27
CA MET A 223 8.42 15.12 9.35
C MET A 223 9.20 13.81 9.39
N LEU A 224 10.53 13.91 9.45
CA LEU A 224 11.42 12.79 9.65
C LEU A 224 11.78 12.68 11.13
N LEU A 225 11.64 11.47 11.66
CA LEU A 225 12.13 11.08 12.96
C LEU A 225 13.21 10.02 12.79
N ARG A 226 14.20 10.07 13.68
CA ARG A 226 15.30 9.12 13.72
C ARG A 226 15.38 8.40 15.06
N LEU A 227 15.54 7.09 15.00
CA LEU A 227 15.79 6.23 16.14
C LEU A 227 17.21 6.47 16.67
N GLN A 228 17.30 6.87 17.92
CA GLN A 228 18.57 7.11 18.62
C GLN A 228 19.10 5.83 19.26
N GLU A 229 20.38 5.84 19.65
CA GLU A 229 21.03 4.71 20.34
C GLU A 229 20.30 4.29 21.63
N ASP A 230 19.69 5.25 22.34
CA ASP A 230 18.88 5.02 23.54
C ASP A 230 17.46 4.48 23.26
N GLN A 231 17.21 4.08 22.02
CA GLN A 231 15.96 3.56 21.50
C GLN A 231 14.82 4.59 21.50
N THR A 232 15.10 5.89 21.61
CA THR A 232 14.09 6.94 21.51
C THR A 232 14.00 7.47 20.09
N TRP A 233 12.80 7.90 19.69
CA TRP A 233 12.57 8.54 18.40
C TRP A 233 12.61 10.06 18.58
N GLN A 234 13.49 10.72 17.84
CA GLN A 234 13.68 12.17 17.89
C GLN A 234 13.42 12.79 16.52
N PHE A 235 12.92 14.03 16.52
CA PHE A 235 12.81 14.81 15.29
C PHE A 235 14.19 15.05 14.71
N ASP A 236 14.33 14.78 13.41
CA ASP A 236 15.57 14.99 12.67
C ASP A 236 15.43 16.17 11.69
N ALA A 237 14.46 16.10 10.78
CA ALA A 237 14.26 17.10 9.73
C ALA A 237 12.80 17.18 9.24
N SER A 238 12.48 18.23 8.48
CA SER A 238 11.25 18.35 7.70
C SER A 238 11.57 18.34 6.21
N ILE A 239 10.77 17.59 5.44
CA ILE A 239 10.76 17.63 3.98
C ILE A 239 9.58 18.51 3.58
N GLU A 240 9.87 19.65 2.95
CA GLU A 240 8.85 20.61 2.51
C GLU A 240 8.61 20.45 1.00
N SER A 241 7.35 20.46 0.57
CA SER A 241 7.06 20.60 -0.85
C SER A 241 7.42 21.99 -1.34
N ALA A 242 8.11 22.07 -2.48
CA ALA A 242 8.33 23.33 -3.20
C ALA A 242 7.05 23.87 -3.89
N ALA A 243 5.97 23.09 -3.92
CA ALA A 243 4.72 23.40 -4.60
C ALA A 243 3.63 23.98 -3.66
N ASP A 244 2.49 24.37 -4.24
CA ASP A 244 1.34 24.99 -3.58
C ASP A 244 0.97 24.28 -2.25
N PRO A 245 0.82 25.00 -1.12
CA PRO A 245 0.33 24.46 0.15
C PRO A 245 -1.05 23.76 0.09
N SER A 246 -1.78 23.89 -1.02
CA SER A 246 -3.02 23.16 -1.30
C SER A 246 -2.80 21.74 -1.85
N ALA A 247 -1.61 21.43 -2.37
CA ALA A 247 -1.21 20.09 -2.75
C ALA A 247 -1.13 19.25 -1.48
N ARG A 248 -1.83 18.12 -1.44
CA ARG A 248 -1.98 17.24 -0.25
C ARG A 248 -0.69 16.43 -0.01
N PHE A 249 0.45 17.11 0.03
CA PHE A 249 1.78 16.56 0.18
C PHE A 249 1.88 15.77 1.50
N GLY A 250 2.36 14.54 1.42
CA GLY A 250 2.40 13.62 2.56
C GLY A 250 1.06 12.96 2.89
N GLU A 251 0.06 12.98 2.00
CA GLU A 251 -1.20 12.26 2.23
C GLU A 251 -1.01 10.75 2.41
N ALA A 252 -0.20 10.13 1.56
CA ALA A 252 0.28 8.77 1.66
C ALA A 252 1.81 8.79 1.72
N LEU A 253 2.36 7.93 2.58
CA LEU A 253 3.79 7.73 2.76
C LEU A 253 4.07 6.25 2.64
N ALA A 254 5.16 5.90 1.98
CA ALA A 254 5.72 4.56 1.99
C ALA A 254 7.24 4.68 2.09
N MET A 255 7.87 3.79 2.85
CA MET A 255 9.30 3.79 3.04
C MET A 255 9.81 2.36 3.07
N ARG A 256 10.93 2.11 2.41
CA ARG A 256 11.66 0.84 2.43
C ARG A 256 13.13 1.15 2.27
N ASP A 257 13.96 0.54 3.11
CA ASP A 257 15.40 0.78 3.14
C ASP A 257 15.71 2.29 3.16
N ASP A 258 16.40 2.78 2.12
CA ASP A 258 16.81 4.16 1.96
C ASP A 258 15.90 4.97 1.01
N LEU A 259 14.71 4.47 0.65
CA LEU A 259 13.78 5.13 -0.25
C LEU A 259 12.50 5.55 0.50
N LEU A 260 12.13 6.83 0.38
CA LEU A 260 10.89 7.41 0.87
C LEU A 260 10.06 7.90 -0.30
N ALA A 261 8.82 7.43 -0.40
CA ALA A 261 7.83 7.93 -1.34
C ALA A 261 6.78 8.80 -0.63
N ILE A 262 6.54 9.98 -1.20
CA ILE A 262 5.62 10.99 -0.65
C ILE A 262 4.61 11.37 -1.72
N SER A 263 3.33 11.07 -1.50
CA SER A 263 2.28 11.51 -2.43
C SER A 263 1.99 12.99 -2.28
N ALA A 264 1.69 13.65 -3.39
CA ALA A 264 1.01 14.94 -3.43
C ALA A 264 -0.14 14.89 -4.44
N PRO A 265 -1.29 14.27 -4.08
CA PRO A 265 -2.45 14.23 -4.95
C PRO A 265 -2.97 15.63 -5.25
N ALA A 266 -3.45 15.84 -6.47
CA ALA A 266 -4.04 17.11 -6.85
C ALA A 266 -5.36 17.36 -6.09
N PRO A 267 -5.69 18.60 -5.74
CA PRO A 267 -7.03 18.92 -5.28
C PRO A 267 -8.04 18.65 -6.41
N PHE A 268 -9.20 18.09 -6.08
CA PHE A 268 -10.31 17.91 -7.03
C PHE A 268 -10.77 19.29 -7.50
N ALA A 269 -10.42 19.66 -8.73
CA ALA A 269 -10.72 20.95 -9.33
C ALA A 269 -11.25 20.74 -10.75
N PRO A 270 -12.59 20.77 -10.97
CA PRO A 270 -13.21 20.40 -12.25
C PRO A 270 -12.75 21.21 -13.47
N SER A 271 -12.06 22.34 -13.27
CA SER A 271 -11.65 23.28 -14.32
C SER A 271 -10.14 23.34 -14.55
N GLN A 272 -9.34 22.63 -13.76
CA GLN A 272 -7.89 22.58 -13.89
C GLN A 272 -7.50 21.12 -13.79
N HIS A 273 -7.12 20.53 -14.93
CA HIS A 273 -6.64 19.15 -15.09
C HIS A 273 -5.34 18.87 -14.29
N ALA A 274 -5.37 19.12 -12.99
CA ALA A 274 -4.25 19.00 -12.08
C ALA A 274 -3.95 17.51 -11.88
N ARG A 275 -2.67 17.18 -11.87
CA ARG A 275 -2.20 15.80 -11.75
C ARG A 275 -1.60 15.61 -10.36
N GLY A 276 -1.94 14.50 -9.73
CA GLY A 276 -1.21 14.07 -8.53
C GLY A 276 0.21 13.67 -8.90
N THR A 277 1.13 13.82 -7.95
CA THR A 277 2.53 13.41 -8.09
C THR A 277 2.95 12.52 -6.93
N VAL A 278 4.01 11.74 -7.12
CA VAL A 278 4.70 11.03 -6.03
C VAL A 278 6.17 11.39 -6.06
N HIS A 279 6.66 12.02 -5.01
CA HIS A 279 8.06 12.39 -4.87
C HIS A 279 8.82 11.23 -4.22
N LEU A 280 9.94 10.83 -4.83
CA LEU A 280 10.85 9.82 -4.33
C LEU A 280 12.10 10.51 -3.81
N LEU A 281 12.41 10.28 -2.54
CA LEU A 281 13.64 10.74 -1.92
C LEU A 281 14.50 9.54 -1.55
N HIS A 282 15.79 9.64 -1.82
CA HIS A 282 16.77 8.62 -1.47
C HIS A 282 17.72 9.14 -0.40
N ARG A 283 17.96 8.31 0.61
CA ARG A 283 18.85 8.61 1.72
C ARG A 283 20.28 8.20 1.37
N ILE A 284 21.21 9.13 1.51
CA ILE A 284 22.66 8.87 1.43
C ILE A 284 23.29 9.32 2.74
N GLY A 285 23.70 8.34 3.56
CA GLY A 285 24.10 8.61 4.94
C GLY A 285 22.93 9.13 5.76
N ASP A 286 23.02 10.35 6.25
CA ASP A 286 21.99 10.97 7.09
C ASP A 286 21.15 12.01 6.35
N ALA A 287 21.40 12.22 5.05
CA ALA A 287 20.71 13.22 4.25
C ALA A 287 19.78 12.57 3.23
N TRP A 288 18.62 13.19 3.05
CA TRP A 288 17.61 12.81 2.04
C TRP A 288 17.74 13.72 0.83
N PHE A 289 17.77 13.11 -0.36
CA PHE A 289 17.90 13.81 -1.63
C PHE A 289 16.73 13.46 -2.54
N ASP A 290 16.23 14.42 -3.31
CA ASP A 290 15.26 14.15 -4.37
C ASP A 290 15.88 13.20 -5.39
N GLU A 291 15.29 12.01 -5.54
CA GLU A 291 15.68 11.03 -6.54
C GLU A 291 14.84 11.18 -7.82
N ALA A 292 13.51 11.29 -7.67
CA ALA A 292 12.59 11.45 -8.80
C ALA A 292 11.23 12.02 -8.38
N THR A 293 10.47 12.52 -9.36
CA THR A 293 9.03 12.76 -9.23
C THR A 293 8.32 11.86 -10.23
N LEU A 294 7.48 10.95 -9.73
CA LEU A 294 6.62 10.11 -10.55
C LEU A 294 5.33 10.86 -10.87
N GLU A 295 4.91 10.76 -12.13
CA GLU A 295 3.68 11.33 -12.65
C GLU A 295 2.90 10.26 -13.42
N ALA A 296 1.58 10.39 -13.47
CA ALA A 296 0.77 9.58 -14.37
C ALA A 296 1.11 9.93 -15.84
N PRO A 297 1.11 8.95 -16.77
CA PRO A 297 1.31 9.18 -18.20
C PRO A 297 0.41 10.27 -18.78
N LEU A 298 0.94 11.00 -19.77
CA LEU A 298 0.46 12.31 -20.23
C LEU A 298 -0.97 12.33 -20.84
N ASP A 299 -1.63 11.19 -21.01
CA ASP A 299 -2.93 11.01 -21.65
C ASP A 299 -4.09 10.69 -20.69
N LEU A 300 -3.84 10.60 -19.37
CA LEU A 300 -4.87 10.35 -18.36
C LEU A 300 -4.98 11.52 -17.36
N PHE A 301 -6.20 11.97 -17.06
CA PHE A 301 -6.45 12.94 -15.99
C PHE A 301 -6.48 12.21 -14.64
N CYS A 302 -5.30 11.88 -14.12
CA CYS A 302 -5.15 11.18 -12.84
C CYS A 302 -5.07 12.16 -11.66
N GLU A 303 -6.18 12.83 -11.35
CA GLU A 303 -6.28 13.73 -10.18
C GLU A 303 -5.95 12.96 -8.88
N GLY A 304 -6.31 11.68 -8.82
CA GLY A 304 -6.04 10.79 -7.69
C GLY A 304 -4.68 10.08 -7.72
N PHE A 305 -3.74 10.41 -8.61
CA PHE A 305 -2.41 9.78 -8.60
C PHE A 305 -1.72 10.02 -7.26
N GLY A 306 -1.24 8.94 -6.64
CA GLY A 306 -0.68 8.98 -5.29
C GLY A 306 -1.69 8.67 -4.17
N ARG A 307 -2.92 8.25 -4.50
CA ARG A 307 -3.95 7.84 -3.50
C ARG A 307 -3.46 6.69 -2.61
N ALA A 308 -2.70 5.76 -3.18
CA ALA A 308 -2.06 4.66 -2.47
C ALA A 308 -0.66 4.47 -3.06
N ILE A 309 0.31 4.14 -2.21
CA ILE A 309 1.70 3.88 -2.61
C ILE A 309 2.16 2.60 -1.92
N ALA A 310 2.83 1.71 -2.65
CA ALA A 310 3.59 0.61 -2.09
C ALA A 310 5.00 0.59 -2.69
N ILE A 311 6.00 0.22 -1.88
CA ILE A 311 7.40 0.07 -2.29
C ILE A 311 7.79 -1.40 -2.16
N GLY A 312 8.24 -1.99 -3.27
CA GLY A 312 8.90 -3.29 -3.33
C GLY A 312 10.43 -3.11 -3.37
N ASP A 313 11.17 -4.14 -3.74
CA ASP A 313 12.64 -4.08 -3.79
C ASP A 313 13.15 -3.01 -4.77
N ASP A 314 12.76 -3.13 -6.04
CA ASP A 314 13.16 -2.23 -7.14
C ASP A 314 11.95 -1.51 -7.77
N ARG A 315 10.78 -1.55 -7.11
CA ARG A 315 9.51 -1.12 -7.68
C ARG A 315 8.73 -0.21 -6.75
N VAL A 316 7.99 0.73 -7.36
CA VAL A 316 7.00 1.56 -6.70
C VAL A 316 5.68 1.40 -7.45
N ALA A 317 4.64 1.00 -6.72
CA ALA A 317 3.28 0.93 -7.25
C ALA A 317 2.47 2.13 -6.73
N VAL A 318 1.78 2.83 -7.63
CA VAL A 318 1.00 4.02 -7.34
C VAL A 318 -0.44 3.84 -7.82
N GLY A 319 -1.39 3.92 -6.90
CA GLY A 319 -2.81 3.90 -7.20
C GLY A 319 -3.31 5.26 -7.64
N ALA A 320 -4.22 5.28 -8.61
CA ALA A 320 -4.88 6.46 -9.12
C ALA A 320 -6.34 6.18 -9.47
N VAL A 321 -7.21 7.15 -9.18
CA VAL A 321 -8.48 7.29 -9.89
C VAL A 321 -8.25 8.32 -10.99
N ALA A 322 -8.61 7.96 -12.22
CA ALA A 322 -8.41 8.77 -13.40
C ALA A 322 -9.75 9.03 -14.09
N ALA A 323 -10.04 10.29 -14.37
CA ALA A 323 -11.13 10.64 -15.26
C ALA A 323 -10.66 10.46 -16.71
N ILE A 324 -11.46 9.77 -17.54
CA ILE A 324 -11.25 9.71 -18.99
C ILE A 324 -11.95 10.91 -19.65
N ASP A 325 -13.16 11.24 -19.18
CA ASP A 325 -13.94 12.42 -19.54
C ASP A 325 -14.89 12.81 -18.38
N GLU A 326 -15.74 13.84 -18.57
CA GLU A 326 -16.72 14.29 -17.57
C GLU A 326 -17.76 13.23 -17.14
N THR A 327 -17.81 12.07 -17.80
CA THR A 327 -18.85 11.04 -17.63
C THR A 327 -18.31 9.63 -17.36
N ALA A 328 -16.99 9.43 -17.43
CA ALA A 328 -16.37 8.13 -17.27
C ALA A 328 -15.05 8.22 -16.49
N GLU A 329 -14.99 7.48 -15.39
CA GLU A 329 -13.79 7.30 -14.57
C GLU A 329 -13.27 5.86 -14.71
N ILE A 330 -11.96 5.72 -14.70
CA ILE A 330 -11.26 4.44 -14.49
C ILE A 330 -10.39 4.56 -13.24
N ALA A 331 -10.01 3.42 -12.70
CA ALA A 331 -8.95 3.36 -11.72
C ALA A 331 -7.77 2.59 -12.30
N ALA A 332 -6.57 3.02 -11.95
CA ALA A 332 -5.35 2.41 -12.43
C ALA A 332 -4.32 2.27 -11.30
N VAL A 333 -3.45 1.28 -11.44
CA VAL A 333 -2.23 1.14 -10.65
C VAL A 333 -1.06 1.17 -11.60
N PHE A 334 -0.18 2.14 -11.41
CA PHE A 334 1.04 2.34 -12.19
C PHE A 334 2.20 1.75 -11.42
N VAL A 335 2.95 0.84 -12.05
CA VAL A 335 4.15 0.24 -11.46
C VAL A 335 5.37 0.81 -12.17
N PHE A 336 6.22 1.47 -11.40
CA PHE A 336 7.49 2.00 -11.84
C PHE A 336 8.60 1.10 -11.31
N ARG A 337 9.60 0.82 -12.15
CA ARG A 337 10.82 0.11 -11.77
C ARG A 337 11.98 1.09 -11.73
N ARG A 338 12.85 0.92 -10.74
CA ARG A 338 14.11 1.63 -10.59
C ARG A 338 15.20 0.87 -11.31
N THR A 339 15.89 1.53 -12.24
CA THR A 339 17.15 1.05 -12.81
C THR A 339 18.28 1.98 -12.40
N VAL A 340 19.50 1.47 -12.28
CA VAL A 340 20.68 2.29 -11.96
C VAL A 340 21.72 2.13 -13.06
N GLU A 341 21.78 3.11 -13.95
CA GLU A 341 22.76 3.15 -15.01
C GLU A 341 23.86 4.16 -14.69
N ARG A 342 25.11 3.69 -14.67
CA ARG A 342 26.30 4.55 -14.45
C ARG A 342 26.20 5.42 -13.17
N GLY A 343 25.51 4.93 -12.15
CA GLY A 343 25.32 5.61 -10.86
C GLY A 343 24.17 6.62 -10.83
N ALA A 344 23.36 6.72 -11.89
CA ALA A 344 22.13 7.51 -11.90
C ALA A 344 20.91 6.58 -11.83
N ALA A 345 20.02 6.82 -10.88
CA ALA A 345 18.74 6.13 -10.81
C ALA A 345 17.79 6.69 -11.87
N ALA A 346 17.09 5.80 -12.56
CA ALA A 346 15.99 6.13 -13.45
C ALA A 346 14.76 5.33 -13.04
N TRP A 347 13.58 5.93 -13.20
CA TRP A 347 12.30 5.29 -12.91
C TRP A 347 11.49 5.17 -14.18
N THR A 348 11.22 3.94 -14.59
CA THR A 348 10.48 3.63 -15.82
C THR A 348 9.16 2.95 -15.48
N LEU A 349 8.07 3.38 -16.11
CA LEU A 349 6.78 2.70 -15.98
C LEU A 349 6.84 1.33 -16.66
N THR A 350 6.71 0.25 -15.90
CA THR A 350 6.76 -1.13 -16.42
C THR A 350 5.38 -1.76 -16.56
N ASN A 351 4.40 -1.35 -15.73
CA ASN A 351 3.05 -1.90 -15.79
C ASN A 351 2.00 -0.80 -15.56
N THR A 352 0.90 -0.88 -16.30
CA THR A 352 -0.34 -0.18 -15.99
C THR A 352 -1.46 -1.19 -15.82
N LEU A 353 -1.92 -1.37 -14.59
CA LEU A 353 -3.04 -2.25 -14.26
C LEU A 353 -4.31 -1.41 -14.24
N VAL A 354 -5.31 -1.76 -15.06
CA VAL A 354 -6.55 -0.98 -15.19
C VAL A 354 -7.71 -1.74 -14.55
N GLY A 355 -8.50 -1.03 -13.74
CA GLY A 355 -9.70 -1.54 -13.11
C GLY A 355 -10.83 -0.51 -13.09
N SER A 356 -11.91 -0.85 -12.38
CA SER A 356 -13.10 -0.01 -12.29
C SER A 356 -12.94 1.04 -11.19
N ALA A 357 -13.19 2.31 -11.52
CA ALA A 357 -13.29 3.39 -10.52
C ALA A 357 -14.48 3.15 -9.56
N ASP A 358 -15.62 2.69 -10.09
CA ASP A 358 -16.82 2.38 -9.31
C ASP A 358 -16.57 1.29 -8.23
N GLU A 359 -15.56 0.45 -8.44
CA GLU A 359 -15.19 -0.64 -7.51
C GLU A 359 -13.97 -0.28 -6.65
N ASP A 360 -13.49 0.96 -6.74
CA ASP A 360 -12.33 1.45 -6.00
C ASP A 360 -11.04 0.64 -6.24
N PHE A 361 -10.81 0.17 -7.47
CA PHE A 361 -9.58 -0.54 -7.80
C PHE A 361 -8.33 0.26 -7.41
N GLY A 362 -7.35 -0.39 -6.77
CA GLY A 362 -6.14 0.29 -6.30
C GLY A 362 -6.37 1.20 -5.09
N ALA A 363 -7.41 0.94 -4.28
CA ALA A 363 -7.64 1.67 -3.03
C ALA A 363 -6.58 1.39 -1.97
N SER A 364 -5.96 0.21 -2.01
CA SER A 364 -4.83 -0.16 -1.16
C SER A 364 -3.85 -1.04 -1.95
N LEU A 365 -2.57 -0.95 -1.62
CA LEU A 365 -1.48 -1.62 -2.32
C LEU A 365 -0.49 -2.20 -1.31
N ALA A 366 0.04 -3.39 -1.58
CA ALA A 366 1.16 -3.97 -0.83
C ALA A 366 1.99 -4.88 -1.73
N PHE A 367 3.31 -4.89 -1.53
CA PHE A 367 4.21 -5.83 -2.17
C PHE A 367 4.50 -7.04 -1.29
N ALA A 368 4.63 -8.21 -1.91
CA ALA A 368 5.21 -9.41 -1.32
C ALA A 368 6.19 -10.01 -2.34
N GLY A 369 7.46 -9.61 -2.24
CA GLY A 369 8.46 -9.88 -3.28
C GLY A 369 8.04 -9.30 -4.63
N SER A 370 8.02 -10.14 -5.68
CA SER A 370 7.57 -9.77 -7.03
C SER A 370 6.06 -9.63 -7.18
N ARG A 371 5.26 -9.94 -6.14
CA ARG A 371 3.81 -9.87 -6.20
C ARG A 371 3.29 -8.54 -5.72
N LEU A 372 2.36 -7.97 -6.46
CA LEU A 372 1.60 -6.79 -6.06
C LEU A 372 0.17 -7.18 -5.68
N VAL A 373 -0.23 -6.88 -4.47
CA VAL A 373 -1.60 -7.04 -3.98
C VAL A 373 -2.34 -5.72 -4.15
N VAL A 374 -3.47 -5.76 -4.83
CA VAL A 374 -4.31 -4.60 -5.15
C VAL A 374 -5.69 -4.77 -4.54
N GLY A 375 -6.05 -3.88 -3.61
CA GLY A 375 -7.37 -3.84 -3.00
C GLY A 375 -8.45 -3.28 -3.93
N VAL A 376 -9.63 -3.92 -3.95
CA VAL A 376 -10.81 -3.55 -4.76
C VAL A 376 -12.07 -3.64 -3.87
N PRO A 377 -12.23 -2.75 -2.88
CA PRO A 377 -13.28 -2.87 -1.87
C PRO A 377 -14.70 -2.78 -2.42
N GLY A 378 -14.91 -2.14 -3.57
CA GLY A 378 -16.22 -2.07 -4.22
C GLY A 378 -16.56 -3.27 -5.11
N ALA A 379 -15.69 -4.27 -5.24
CA ALA A 379 -15.91 -5.42 -6.12
C ALA A 379 -17.19 -6.19 -5.76
N THR A 380 -17.93 -6.59 -6.80
CA THR A 380 -19.06 -7.50 -6.65
C THR A 380 -18.57 -8.95 -6.71
N VAL A 381 -18.81 -9.73 -5.67
CA VAL A 381 -18.36 -11.14 -5.57
C VAL A 381 -19.58 -12.04 -5.44
N ASP A 382 -19.70 -13.04 -6.30
CA ASP A 382 -20.82 -14.01 -6.29
C ASP A 382 -22.21 -13.37 -6.27
N GLY A 383 -22.35 -12.20 -6.92
CA GLY A 383 -23.59 -11.43 -6.96
C GLY A 383 -23.88 -10.58 -5.71
N VAL A 384 -22.89 -10.45 -4.80
CA VAL A 384 -22.95 -9.63 -3.60
C VAL A 384 -22.22 -8.30 -3.83
N ASP A 385 -22.98 -7.22 -3.90
CA ASP A 385 -22.46 -5.87 -4.17
C ASP A 385 -21.51 -5.39 -3.06
N ALA A 386 -20.35 -4.86 -3.45
CA ALA A 386 -19.31 -4.36 -2.55
C ALA A 386 -18.93 -5.34 -1.42
N ALA A 387 -18.96 -6.65 -1.73
CA ALA A 387 -18.29 -7.65 -0.90
C ALA A 387 -16.78 -7.40 -0.87
N GLY A 388 -16.22 -6.92 -1.99
CA GLY A 388 -14.83 -6.55 -2.12
C GLY A 388 -13.91 -7.72 -2.44
N ALA A 389 -12.75 -7.40 -3.02
CA ALA A 389 -11.72 -8.37 -3.39
C ALA A 389 -10.31 -7.78 -3.16
N ALA A 390 -9.31 -8.66 -3.10
CA ALA A 390 -7.91 -8.31 -3.25
C ALA A 390 -7.32 -9.12 -4.41
N LEU A 391 -6.72 -8.44 -5.37
CA LEU A 391 -6.17 -9.05 -6.58
C LEU A 391 -4.66 -9.13 -6.48
N ILE A 392 -4.09 -10.30 -6.72
CA ILE A 392 -2.65 -10.55 -6.69
C ILE A 392 -2.16 -10.60 -8.13
N PHE A 393 -1.24 -9.70 -8.45
CA PHE A 393 -0.54 -9.65 -9.73
C PHE A 393 0.89 -10.13 -9.53
N ASP A 394 1.25 -11.21 -10.22
CA ASP A 394 2.64 -11.61 -10.36
C ASP A 394 3.29 -10.69 -11.40
N LEU A 395 4.13 -9.77 -10.93
CA LEU A 395 4.81 -8.82 -11.80
C LEU A 395 6.11 -9.47 -12.26
N ILE A 396 6.05 -10.14 -13.40
CA ILE A 396 7.19 -10.83 -14.01
C ILE A 396 8.35 -9.85 -14.23
N ASN A 397 9.57 -10.28 -13.93
CA ASN A 397 10.79 -9.54 -14.27
C ASN A 397 11.64 -10.32 -15.27
N ALA A 398 11.38 -10.13 -16.56
CA ALA A 398 12.11 -10.83 -17.61
C ALA A 398 13.54 -10.29 -17.84
N ASP A 399 13.82 -9.08 -17.36
CA ASP A 399 15.16 -8.47 -17.32
C ASP A 399 15.86 -8.96 -16.04
N LEU A 400 16.52 -10.13 -16.18
CA LEU A 400 17.16 -10.92 -15.16
C LEU A 400 18.52 -10.36 -14.75
N ASP A 401 19.22 -9.65 -15.63
CA ASP A 401 20.52 -9.05 -15.31
C ASP A 401 20.44 -7.58 -14.84
N GLY A 402 19.27 -6.95 -15.00
CA GLY A 402 18.92 -5.65 -14.46
C GLY A 402 19.45 -4.47 -15.29
N ASP A 403 19.82 -4.69 -16.55
CA ASP A 403 20.35 -3.65 -17.43
C ASP A 403 19.26 -2.79 -18.10
N GLY A 404 17.99 -3.17 -17.91
CA GLY A 404 16.82 -2.43 -18.41
C GLY A 404 16.34 -2.88 -19.79
N VAL A 405 16.97 -3.88 -20.41
CA VAL A 405 16.47 -4.55 -21.62
C VAL A 405 16.22 -6.03 -21.34
N VAL A 406 15.42 -6.69 -22.19
CA VAL A 406 15.23 -8.15 -22.16
C VAL A 406 15.84 -8.71 -23.43
N ASP A 407 17.04 -9.26 -23.33
CA ASP A 407 17.81 -9.72 -24.48
C ASP A 407 18.55 -11.06 -24.27
N GLY A 408 19.61 -11.28 -25.06
CA GLY A 408 20.40 -12.50 -25.00
C GLY A 408 21.14 -12.72 -23.69
N ALA A 409 21.41 -11.65 -22.92
CA ALA A 409 22.01 -11.74 -21.60
C ALA A 409 21.03 -12.36 -20.60
N ASP A 410 19.77 -11.89 -20.57
CA ASP A 410 18.71 -12.48 -19.73
C ASP A 410 18.41 -13.91 -20.11
N LEU A 411 18.38 -14.21 -21.41
CA LEU A 411 18.25 -15.58 -21.88
C LEU A 411 19.41 -16.45 -21.36
N GLY A 412 20.62 -15.91 -21.33
CA GLY A 412 21.79 -16.56 -20.76
C GLY A 412 21.61 -16.89 -19.28
N GLU A 413 21.09 -15.94 -18.49
CA GLU A 413 20.78 -16.12 -17.07
C GLU A 413 19.68 -17.17 -16.85
N LEU A 414 18.59 -17.12 -17.63
CA LEU A 414 17.51 -18.10 -17.58
C LEU A 414 18.01 -19.51 -17.90
N LEU A 415 18.76 -19.66 -19.00
CA LEU A 415 19.34 -20.96 -19.38
C LEU A 415 20.38 -21.45 -18.38
N GLY A 416 21.08 -20.54 -17.69
CA GLY A 416 21.98 -20.85 -16.59
C GLY A 416 21.24 -21.42 -15.37
N ALA A 417 19.99 -21.01 -15.17
CA ALA A 417 19.11 -21.47 -14.09
C ALA A 417 18.26 -22.70 -14.43
N TRP A 418 18.38 -23.24 -15.66
CA TRP A 418 17.51 -24.29 -16.18
C TRP A 418 17.42 -25.54 -15.29
N GLY A 419 16.18 -25.99 -15.03
CA GLY A 419 15.89 -27.15 -14.18
C GLY A 419 15.29 -26.77 -12.83
N ALA A 420 15.47 -27.60 -11.81
CA ALA A 420 14.81 -27.41 -10.51
C ALA A 420 15.20 -26.06 -9.87
N ALA A 421 14.19 -25.26 -9.56
CA ALA A 421 14.32 -23.95 -8.96
C ALA A 421 14.04 -23.99 -7.45
N LYS A 422 14.62 -23.04 -6.72
CA LYS A 422 14.18 -22.77 -5.34
C LYS A 422 12.94 -21.86 -5.40
N PRO A 423 12.04 -21.92 -4.41
CA PRO A 423 10.93 -20.97 -4.32
C PRO A 423 11.42 -19.52 -4.42
N GLY A 424 10.88 -18.77 -5.38
CA GLY A 424 11.26 -17.39 -5.65
C GLY A 424 12.55 -17.21 -6.47
N ALA A 425 13.00 -18.24 -7.20
CA ALA A 425 14.11 -18.07 -8.15
C ALA A 425 13.74 -17.03 -9.22
N PRO A 426 14.63 -16.07 -9.55
CA PRO A 426 14.30 -15.00 -10.49
C PRO A 426 13.89 -15.47 -11.89
N ALA A 427 14.45 -16.60 -12.35
CA ALA A 427 14.18 -17.17 -13.66
C ALA A 427 12.99 -18.15 -13.70
N ASP A 428 12.39 -18.47 -12.54
CA ASP A 428 11.16 -19.26 -12.43
C ASP A 428 9.99 -18.26 -12.37
N PHE A 429 9.55 -17.82 -13.54
CA PHE A 429 8.57 -16.74 -13.68
C PHE A 429 7.16 -17.17 -13.33
N ASN A 430 6.83 -18.45 -13.56
CA ASN A 430 5.52 -19.00 -13.23
C ASN A 430 5.44 -19.48 -11.76
N GLY A 431 6.59 -19.59 -11.08
CA GLY A 431 6.70 -19.96 -9.67
C GLY A 431 6.39 -21.43 -9.37
N ASP A 432 6.48 -22.32 -10.36
CA ASP A 432 6.15 -23.74 -10.21
C ASP A 432 7.29 -24.60 -9.61
N GLY A 433 8.46 -23.99 -9.39
CA GLY A 433 9.64 -24.63 -8.82
C GLY A 433 10.57 -25.25 -9.85
N VAL A 434 10.38 -24.97 -11.15
CA VAL A 434 11.26 -25.40 -12.23
C VAL A 434 11.45 -24.25 -13.23
N VAL A 435 12.69 -23.99 -13.65
CA VAL A 435 12.98 -23.14 -14.80
C VAL A 435 12.98 -23.99 -16.06
N ASP A 436 11.99 -23.82 -16.93
CA ASP A 436 11.87 -24.61 -18.15
C ASP A 436 11.36 -23.83 -19.39
N GLY A 437 10.75 -24.55 -20.33
CA GLY A 437 10.25 -24.00 -21.58
C GLY A 437 9.14 -22.97 -21.39
N ASP A 438 8.37 -23.05 -20.30
CA ASP A 438 7.30 -22.10 -20.01
C ASP A 438 7.88 -20.75 -19.53
N ASP A 439 8.96 -20.78 -18.73
CA ASP A 439 9.70 -19.56 -18.35
C ASP A 439 10.43 -18.95 -19.54
N LEU A 440 11.05 -19.79 -20.38
CA LEU A 440 11.66 -19.32 -21.61
C LEU A 440 10.63 -18.64 -22.52
N GLY A 441 9.45 -19.24 -22.67
CA GLY A 441 8.35 -18.63 -23.42
C GLY A 441 7.97 -17.26 -22.84
N THR A 442 7.97 -17.14 -21.52
CA THR A 442 7.70 -15.89 -20.81
C THR A 442 8.78 -14.84 -21.03
N LEU A 443 10.07 -15.21 -20.96
CA LEU A 443 11.19 -14.31 -21.27
C LEU A 443 11.08 -13.78 -22.70
N LEU A 444 10.91 -14.68 -23.66
CA LEU A 444 10.84 -14.34 -25.09
C LEU A 444 9.62 -13.48 -25.42
N ALA A 445 8.53 -13.62 -24.68
CA ALA A 445 7.36 -12.75 -24.82
C ALA A 445 7.65 -11.30 -24.38
N HIS A 446 8.68 -11.07 -23.59
CA HIS A 446 9.11 -9.76 -23.09
C HIS A 446 10.37 -9.23 -23.79
N TRP A 447 10.88 -9.92 -24.81
CA TRP A 447 12.09 -9.53 -25.55
C TRP A 447 11.99 -8.12 -26.11
N SER A 448 13.02 -7.30 -25.92
CA SER A 448 13.05 -5.87 -26.29
C SER A 448 14.21 -5.47 -27.19
#